data_AF-A0A7Y6BSS4-F1
#
_entry.id   AF-A0A7Y6BSS4-F1
#
_cell.length_a   1.000
_cell.length_b   1.000
_cell.length_c   1.000
_cell.angle_alpha   90.00
_cell.angle_beta   90.00
_cell.angle_gamma   90.00
#
_symmetry.space_group_name_H-M   'P 1'
#
loop_
_entity.id
_entity.type
_entity.pdbx_description
1 polymer ?
#
loop_
_entity_poly.entity_id
_entity_poly.type
_entity_poly.pdbx_seq_one_letter_code
_entity_poly.pdbx_strand_id
1 'polypeptide(L)'
;MSEADFPTVCVKPEQFRELLTQQINEFIRIEKNETGLEYQQKSYFVRGQIKMTTCLIDDEWKKYKETGRSYYEFLFYLVIKYELLGVYRINELKAGE
;
A
#
# COMPACT_ATOMS: atom_id res chain seq x y z
N MET A 1 -24.46 -30.50 5.19
CA MET A 1 -24.55 -29.30 4.34
C MET A 1 -23.27 -29.28 3.53
N SER A 2 -23.35 -29.52 2.21
CA SER A 2 -22.19 -29.41 1.32
C SER A 2 -21.71 -27.96 1.35
N GLU A 3 -20.41 -27.73 1.52
CA GLU A 3 -19.80 -26.44 1.20
C GLU A 3 -20.30 -26.05 -0.19
N ALA A 4 -21.13 -25.00 -0.28
CA ALA A 4 -21.43 -24.41 -1.56
C ALA A 4 -20.10 -23.96 -2.14
N ASP A 5 -19.75 -24.43 -3.35
CA ASP A 5 -18.53 -24.13 -4.07
C ASP A 5 -18.33 -22.60 -4.14
N PHE A 6 -17.60 -22.04 -3.18
CA PHE A 6 -17.20 -20.65 -3.25
C PHE A 6 -16.21 -20.51 -4.40
N PRO A 7 -16.44 -19.57 -5.34
CA PRO A 7 -15.58 -19.44 -6.50
C PRO A 7 -14.16 -19.11 -6.05
N THR A 8 -13.20 -19.94 -6.46
CA THR A 8 -11.79 -19.60 -6.28
C THR A 8 -11.44 -18.45 -7.22
N VAL A 9 -11.02 -17.33 -6.65
CA VAL A 9 -10.56 -16.17 -7.42
C VAL A 9 -9.03 -16.19 -7.45
N CYS A 10 -8.48 -16.47 -8.64
CA CYS A 10 -7.05 -16.31 -8.88
C CYS A 10 -6.77 -14.90 -9.38
N VAL A 11 -6.01 -14.14 -8.59
CA VAL A 11 -5.54 -12.80 -8.97
C VAL A 11 -4.11 -12.93 -9.48
N LYS A 12 -3.83 -12.35 -10.65
CA LYS A 12 -2.50 -12.38 -11.24
C LYS A 12 -1.55 -11.44 -10.48
N PRO A 13 -0.25 -11.74 -10.37
CA PRO A 13 0.73 -10.85 -9.73
C PRO A 13 0.72 -9.42 -10.29
N GLU A 14 0.49 -9.26 -11.59
CA GLU A 14 0.44 -7.95 -12.25
C GLU A 14 -0.71 -7.09 -11.71
N GLN A 15 -1.85 -7.72 -11.40
CA GLN A 15 -3.01 -7.02 -10.82
C GLN A 15 -2.71 -6.53 -9.40
N PHE A 16 -1.95 -7.29 -8.61
CA PHE A 16 -1.47 -6.83 -7.31
C PHE A 16 -0.49 -5.66 -7.43
N ARG A 17 0.41 -5.71 -8.41
CA ARG A 17 1.34 -4.60 -8.68
C ARG A 17 0.60 -3.32 -9.08
N GLU A 18 -0.36 -3.43 -9.99
CA GLU A 18 -1.21 -2.31 -10.41
C GLU A 18 -2.00 -1.74 -9.23
N LEU A 19 -2.61 -2.60 -8.43
CA LEU A 19 -3.39 -2.19 -7.25
C LEU A 19 -2.51 -1.46 -6.22
N LEU A 20 -1.35 -2.03 -5.87
CA LEU A 20 -0.40 -1.38 -4.95
C LEU A 20 0.10 -0.04 -5.51
N THR A 21 0.40 0.01 -6.81
CA THR A 21 0.83 1.25 -7.47
C THR A 21 -0.21 2.35 -7.33
N GLN A 22 -1.48 2.05 -7.62
CA GLN A 22 -2.60 3.00 -7.49
C GLN A 22 -2.78 3.46 -6.06
N GLN A 23 -2.77 2.53 -5.10
CA GLN A 23 -2.94 2.85 -3.67
C GLN A 23 -1.79 3.70 -3.13
N ILE A 24 -0.54 3.40 -3.49
CA ILE A 24 0.62 4.19 -3.06
C ILE A 24 0.60 5.58 -3.71
N ASN A 25 0.23 5.69 -4.98
CA ASN A 25 0.07 6.98 -5.64
C ASN A 25 -1.02 7.84 -4.99
N GLU A 26 -2.15 7.23 -4.62
CA GLU A 26 -3.22 7.95 -3.92
C GLU A 26 -2.77 8.41 -2.53
N PHE A 27 -2.03 7.56 -1.80
CA PHE A 27 -1.41 7.97 -0.54
C PHE A 27 -0.48 9.17 -0.74
N ILE A 28 0.41 9.16 -1.73
CA ILE A 28 1.29 10.28 -2.04
C ILE A 28 0.51 11.55 -2.41
N ARG A 29 -0.58 11.41 -3.17
CA ARG A 29 -1.47 12.54 -3.52
C ARG A 29 -2.09 13.14 -2.25
N ILE A 30 -2.57 12.30 -1.34
CA ILE A 30 -3.19 12.72 -0.08
C ILE A 30 -2.17 13.48 0.79
N GLU A 31 -0.97 12.92 0.99
CA GLU A 31 0.09 13.54 1.79
C GLU A 31 0.46 14.96 1.28
N LYS A 32 0.37 15.19 -0.04
CA LYS A 32 0.76 16.47 -0.65
C LYS A 32 -0.35 17.51 -0.72
N ASN A 33 -1.59 17.09 -0.84
CA ASN A 33 -2.68 17.99 -1.24
C ASN A 33 -3.80 18.12 -0.21
N GLU A 34 -3.86 17.22 0.77
CA GLU A 34 -4.97 17.18 1.73
C GLU A 34 -4.45 17.64 3.11
N THR A 35 -5.30 18.32 3.88
CA THR A 35 -4.98 18.72 5.25
C THR A 35 -6.19 18.54 6.18
N GLY A 36 -5.97 18.69 7.49
CA GLY A 36 -7.06 18.66 8.47
C GLY A 36 -7.77 17.31 8.56
N LEU A 37 -9.10 17.36 8.77
CA LEU A 37 -9.92 16.16 8.97
C LEU A 37 -9.99 15.28 7.71
N GLU A 38 -10.04 15.91 6.54
CA GLU A 38 -10.12 15.22 5.25
C GLU A 38 -8.85 14.40 4.99
N TYR A 39 -7.68 14.98 5.29
CA TYR A 39 -6.41 14.25 5.28
C TYR A 39 -6.47 13.01 6.18
N GLN A 40 -6.92 13.15 7.42
CA GLN A 40 -6.94 12.03 8.36
C GLN A 40 -7.81 10.88 7.82
N GLN A 41 -9.03 11.20 7.38
CA GLN A 41 -9.96 10.19 6.88
C GLN A 41 -9.42 9.48 5.63
N LYS A 42 -8.94 10.25 4.64
CA LYS A 42 -8.42 9.70 3.38
C LYS A 42 -7.13 8.91 3.61
N SER A 43 -6.20 9.44 4.41
CA SER A 43 -4.93 8.78 4.73
C SER A 43 -5.17 7.45 5.47
N TYR A 44 -6.08 7.41 6.45
CA TYR A 44 -6.41 6.15 7.12
C TYR A 44 -7.06 5.14 6.17
N PHE A 45 -7.97 5.60 5.30
CA PHE A 45 -8.63 4.73 4.34
C PHE A 45 -7.64 4.07 3.38
N VAL A 46 -6.78 4.85 2.71
CA VAL A 46 -5.81 4.31 1.75
C VAL A 46 -4.78 3.41 2.43
N ARG A 47 -4.33 3.73 3.65
CA ARG A 47 -3.44 2.86 4.43
C ARG A 47 -4.09 1.53 4.78
N GLY A 48 -5.40 1.53 5.04
CA GLY A 48 -6.19 0.33 5.22
C GLY A 48 -6.23 -0.53 3.95
N GLN A 49 -6.42 0.10 2.78
CA GLN A 49 -6.39 -0.59 1.49
C GLN A 49 -5.02 -1.22 1.20
N ILE A 50 -3.93 -0.47 1.42
CA ILE A 50 -2.55 -0.99 1.28
C ILE A 50 -2.34 -2.17 2.22
N LYS A 51 -2.75 -2.04 3.48
CA LYS A 51 -2.64 -3.12 4.47
C LYS A 51 -3.34 -4.40 3.97
N MET A 52 -4.59 -4.29 3.52
CA MET A 52 -5.34 -5.44 3.01
C MET A 52 -4.63 -6.10 1.83
N THR A 53 -4.17 -5.33 0.85
CA THR A 53 -3.41 -5.87 -0.29
C THR A 53 -2.14 -6.58 0.18
N THR A 54 -1.39 -5.99 1.11
CA THR A 54 -0.15 -6.57 1.63
C THR A 54 -0.36 -7.84 2.46
N CYS A 55 -1.48 -7.95 3.19
CA CYS A 55 -1.88 -9.18 3.87
C CYS A 55 -2.14 -10.33 2.89
N LEU A 56 -2.79 -10.05 1.75
CA LEU A 56 -3.09 -11.06 0.73
C LEU A 56 -1.83 -11.65 0.09
N ILE A 57 -0.71 -10.94 0.14
CA ILE A 57 0.60 -11.38 -0.39
C ILE A 57 1.62 -11.66 0.72
N ASP A 58 1.16 -11.78 1.97
CA ASP A 58 1.96 -12.09 3.16
C ASP A 58 3.12 -11.13 3.49
N ASP A 59 3.06 -9.88 3.03
CA ASP A 59 4.13 -8.86 3.18
C ASP A 59 3.68 -7.64 3.99
N GLU A 60 3.20 -7.89 5.20
CA GLU A 60 2.55 -6.89 6.03
C GLU A 60 3.49 -5.87 6.66
N TRP A 61 2.99 -4.63 6.81
CA TRP A 61 3.66 -3.56 7.56
C TRP A 61 4.07 -3.98 8.98
N LYS A 62 3.29 -4.81 9.67
CA LYS A 62 3.63 -5.24 11.05
C LYS A 62 4.98 -5.94 11.10
N LYS A 63 5.23 -6.87 10.16
CA LYS A 63 6.50 -7.60 10.04
C LYS A 63 7.65 -6.64 9.74
N TYR A 64 7.41 -5.61 8.94
CA TYR A 64 8.41 -4.60 8.62
C TYR A 64 8.69 -3.64 9.80
N LYS A 65 7.67 -3.21 10.53
CA LYS A 65 7.77 -2.25 11.65
C LYS A 65 8.61 -2.77 12.81
N GLU A 66 8.69 -4.09 13.00
CA GLU A 66 9.58 -4.72 14.01
C GLU A 66 11.05 -4.31 13.84
N THR A 67 11.43 -3.83 12.66
CA THR A 67 12.78 -3.29 12.36
C THR A 67 12.98 -1.82 12.74
N GLY A 68 11.98 -1.16 13.33
CA GLY A 68 12.03 0.26 13.72
C GLY A 68 11.90 1.25 12.56
N ARG A 69 11.64 0.77 11.34
CA ARG A 69 11.50 1.60 10.15
C ARG A 69 10.16 2.34 10.13
N SER A 70 10.09 3.40 9.32
CA SER A 70 8.92 4.25 9.09
C SER A 70 7.96 3.67 8.04
N TYR A 71 6.71 4.14 8.04
CA TYR A 71 5.72 3.67 7.07
C TYR A 71 6.12 4.04 5.63
N TYR A 72 6.78 5.20 5.44
CA TYR A 72 7.34 5.60 4.15
C TYR A 72 8.41 4.64 3.65
N GLU A 73 9.29 4.17 4.54
CA GLU A 73 10.29 3.16 4.18
C GLU A 73 9.64 1.83 3.78
N PHE A 74 8.50 1.47 4.37
CA PHE A 74 7.75 0.29 3.93
C PHE A 74 7.13 0.49 2.55
N LEU A 75 6.51 1.64 2.28
CA LEU A 75 6.00 1.92 0.93
C LEU A 75 7.13 1.89 -0.09
N PHE A 76 8.27 2.49 0.24
CA PHE A 76 9.47 2.43 -0.61
C PHE A 76 9.95 0.99 -0.83
N TYR A 77 9.99 0.18 0.23
CA TYR A 77 10.32 -1.24 0.14
C TYR A 77 9.36 -1.99 -0.79
N LEU A 78 8.05 -1.76 -0.71
CA LEU A 78 7.07 -2.39 -1.61
C LEU A 78 7.32 -2.01 -3.08
N VAL A 79 7.61 -0.73 -3.35
CA VAL A 79 7.92 -0.25 -4.71
C VAL A 79 9.12 -0.98 -5.30
N ILE A 80 10.19 -1.12 -4.51
CA ILE A 80 11.41 -1.80 -4.96
C ILE A 80 11.20 -3.31 -5.09
N LYS A 81 10.65 -3.96 -4.06
CA LYS A 81 10.50 -5.42 -4.01
C LYS A 81 9.59 -5.97 -5.10
N TYR A 82 8.50 -5.25 -5.41
CA TYR A 82 7.50 -5.70 -6.38
C TYR A 82 7.62 -5.04 -7.75
N GLU A 83 8.68 -4.24 -7.98
CA GLU A 83 8.93 -3.51 -9.22
C GLU A 83 7.70 -2.71 -9.67
N LEU A 84 7.14 -1.93 -8.75
CA LEU A 84 5.90 -1.18 -8.99
C LEU A 84 6.14 -0.03 -9.97
N LEU A 85 5.71 -0.23 -11.22
CA LEU A 85 5.86 0.75 -12.29
C LEU A 85 4.85 1.89 -12.15
N GLY A 86 5.30 3.14 -12.35
CA GLY A 86 4.42 4.30 -12.36
C GLY A 86 4.11 4.89 -10.98
N VAL A 87 4.83 4.51 -9.93
CA VAL A 87 4.74 5.18 -8.63
C VAL A 87 5.42 6.55 -8.70
N TYR A 88 4.62 7.60 -8.53
CA TYR A 88 5.05 8.98 -8.73
C TYR A 88 5.77 9.51 -7.50
N ARG A 89 7.03 9.94 -7.66
CA ARG A 89 7.76 10.70 -6.65
C ARG A 89 7.85 10.01 -5.27
N ILE A 90 7.98 8.68 -5.24
CA ILE A 90 8.15 7.92 -3.98
C ILE A 90 9.35 8.42 -3.16
N ASN A 91 10.39 8.91 -3.84
CA ASN A 91 11.58 9.48 -3.20
C ASN A 91 11.28 10.81 -2.48
N GLU A 92 10.22 11.53 -2.86
CA GLU A 92 9.82 12.77 -2.18
C GLU A 92 9.08 12.49 -0.86
N LEU A 93 8.72 11.24 -0.56
CA LEU A 93 8.28 10.85 0.79
C LEU A 93 9.45 10.79 1.78
N LYS A 94 10.70 10.75 1.29
CA LYS A 94 11.91 10.88 2.10
C LYS A 94 12.31 12.36 2.16
N ALA A 95 11.55 13.18 2.88
CA ALA A 95 12.01 14.52 3.24
C ALA A 95 11.39 14.98 4.56
N GLY A 96 12.24 14.97 5.58
CA GLY A 96 12.05 15.49 6.92
C GLY A 96 13.44 15.49 7.58
N GLU A 97 14.37 16.24 6.98
CA GLU A 97 15.42 16.96 7.71
C GLU A 97 14.96 18.41 7.85
#